data_AF-A0A7R9PTB2-F1
#
_entry.id   AF-A0A7R9PTB2-F1
#
_cell.length_a   1.000
_cell.length_b   1.000
_cell.length_c   1.000
_cell.angle_alpha   90.00
_cell.angle_beta   90.00
_cell.angle_gamma   90.00
#
_symmetry.space_group_name_H-M   'P 1'
#
loop_
_entity.id
_entity.type
_entity.pdbx_description
1 polymer ?
#
loop_
_entity_poly.entity_id
_entity_poly.type
_entity_poly.pdbx_seq_one_letter_code
_entity_poly.pdbx_strand_id
1 'polypeptide(L)'
;MASKKLIIIDTDCGVDDALAIMLATYCHKHNMIDIMAITCQFGNTYIDNVIKNVGYTLNATNTEGIKIYRGCEGPIVGKCFFDDYYGQDGLGGSTKDMPPIDVHIESEHAVNALVRLAREHPKQITLIALGPLTNIALAYMLDNNFFDNLKDIVFMGGTINFGGNIGPLREFNIAGDVEACHIVLSKAKCPIIGVPLECCDSNRLTWVRYTIR
;
A
#
# COMPACT_ATOMS: atom_id res chain seq x y z
N MET A 1 -4.50 -19.00 22.64
CA MET A 1 -4.00 -18.75 21.27
C MET A 1 -3.80 -17.24 21.17
N ALA A 2 -2.62 -16.76 20.73
CA ALA A 2 -2.45 -15.33 20.50
C ALA A 2 -3.46 -14.88 19.43
N SER A 3 -4.14 -13.76 19.66
CA SER A 3 -5.03 -13.15 18.64
C SER A 3 -4.22 -12.88 17.37
N LYS A 4 -4.78 -13.21 16.20
CA LYS A 4 -4.14 -12.97 14.89
C LYS A 4 -3.88 -11.48 14.71
N LYS A 5 -2.77 -11.13 14.07
CA LYS A 5 -2.47 -9.73 13.73
C LYS A 5 -3.39 -9.30 12.59
N LEU A 6 -4.31 -8.36 12.87
CA LEU A 6 -5.17 -7.76 11.87
C LEU A 6 -4.37 -6.73 11.08
N ILE A 7 -4.44 -6.78 9.75
CA ILE A 7 -3.76 -5.82 8.88
C ILE A 7 -4.70 -5.23 7.84
N ILE A 8 -4.39 -4.01 7.43
CA ILE A 8 -4.90 -3.38 6.20
C ILE A 8 -3.68 -3.04 5.35
N ILE A 9 -3.76 -3.26 4.04
CA ILE A 9 -2.72 -2.90 3.08
C ILE A 9 -3.22 -1.73 2.24
N ASP A 10 -2.54 -0.59 2.30
CA ASP A 10 -2.80 0.59 1.48
C ASP A 10 -1.73 0.69 0.39
N THR A 11 -2.11 0.59 -0.87
CA THR A 11 -1.19 0.27 -1.98
C THR A 11 -1.53 1.01 -3.27
N ASP A 12 -0.51 1.30 -4.05
CA ASP A 12 -0.57 1.76 -5.44
C ASP A 12 -0.15 0.66 -6.45
N CYS A 13 -0.07 -0.58 -5.96
CA CYS A 13 0.11 -1.86 -6.65
C CYS A 13 1.05 -1.84 -7.87
N GLY A 14 2.33 -1.50 -7.63
CA GLY A 14 3.44 -1.81 -8.52
C GLY A 14 3.86 -3.29 -8.49
N VAL A 15 4.99 -3.61 -9.14
CA VAL A 15 5.54 -4.98 -9.15
C VAL A 15 5.96 -5.43 -7.75
N ASP A 16 6.56 -4.54 -6.98
CA ASP A 16 6.98 -4.77 -5.61
C ASP A 16 5.80 -4.86 -4.63
N ASP A 17 4.78 -4.01 -4.76
CA ASP A 17 3.53 -4.16 -4.02
C ASP A 17 2.86 -5.52 -4.28
N ALA A 18 2.83 -5.96 -5.55
CA ALA A 18 2.27 -7.25 -5.89
C ALA A 18 3.01 -8.38 -5.15
N LEU A 19 4.34 -8.32 -5.08
CA LEU A 19 5.14 -9.27 -4.29
C LEU A 19 4.83 -9.18 -2.78
N ALA A 20 4.66 -7.98 -2.24
CA ALA A 20 4.29 -7.78 -0.84
C ALA A 20 2.89 -8.35 -0.53
N ILE A 21 1.92 -8.14 -1.42
CA ILE A 21 0.57 -8.71 -1.34
C ILE A 21 0.65 -10.25 -1.44
N MET A 22 1.44 -10.82 -2.35
CA MET A 22 1.63 -12.27 -2.44
C MET A 22 2.20 -12.88 -1.15
N LEU A 23 3.15 -12.21 -0.51
CA LEU A 23 3.67 -12.62 0.78
C LEU A 23 2.59 -12.51 1.88
N ALA A 24 1.83 -11.42 1.88
CA ALA A 24 0.75 -11.21 2.84
C ALA A 24 -0.35 -12.28 2.69
N THR A 25 -0.77 -12.62 1.47
CA THR A 25 -1.79 -13.65 1.24
C THR A 25 -1.29 -15.04 1.63
N TYR A 26 -0.01 -15.36 1.42
CA TYR A 26 0.60 -16.56 1.98
C TYR A 26 0.47 -16.58 3.51
N CYS A 27 0.90 -15.51 4.18
CA CYS A 27 0.79 -15.40 5.65
C CYS A 27 -0.67 -15.48 6.13
N HIS A 28 -1.62 -14.91 5.39
CA HIS A 28 -3.05 -14.96 5.69
C HIS A 28 -3.59 -16.39 5.64
N LYS A 29 -3.32 -17.12 4.54
CA LYS A 29 -3.75 -18.52 4.35
C LYS A 29 -3.13 -19.46 5.38
N HIS A 30 -1.94 -19.13 5.86
CA HIS A 30 -1.25 -19.87 6.93
C HIS A 30 -1.55 -19.36 8.35
N ASN A 31 -2.61 -18.55 8.54
CA ASN A 31 -3.10 -18.07 9.84
C ASN A 31 -2.08 -17.24 10.64
N MET A 32 -1.08 -16.65 9.99
CA MET A 32 -0.05 -15.80 10.64
C MET A 32 -0.55 -14.36 10.82
N ILE A 33 -1.34 -13.87 9.87
CA ILE A 33 -1.98 -12.56 9.84
C ILE A 33 -3.43 -12.68 9.35
N ASP A 34 -4.20 -11.61 9.49
CA ASP A 34 -5.54 -11.50 8.92
C ASP A 34 -5.65 -10.22 8.07
N ILE A 35 -5.87 -10.36 6.75
CA ILE A 35 -5.99 -9.23 5.83
C ILE A 35 -7.44 -8.78 5.86
N MET A 36 -7.71 -7.68 6.56
CA MET A 36 -9.06 -7.13 6.70
C MET A 36 -9.53 -6.46 5.42
N ALA A 37 -8.61 -5.76 4.74
CA ALA A 37 -8.89 -4.99 3.53
C ALA A 37 -7.60 -4.67 2.78
N ILE A 38 -7.76 -4.43 1.47
CA ILE A 38 -6.80 -3.74 0.62
C ILE A 38 -7.42 -2.42 0.17
N THR A 39 -6.74 -1.30 0.42
CA THR A 39 -7.13 0.02 -0.03
C THR A 39 -6.21 0.46 -1.17
N CYS A 40 -6.79 0.86 -2.29
CA CYS A 40 -6.05 1.24 -3.49
C CYS A 40 -5.95 2.76 -3.62
N GLN A 41 -4.85 3.26 -4.16
CA GLN A 41 -4.67 4.67 -4.52
C GLN A 41 -3.75 4.84 -5.73
N PHE A 42 -3.58 6.07 -6.19
CA PHE A 42 -2.59 6.44 -7.19
C PHE A 42 -1.14 6.28 -6.68
N GLY A 43 -0.19 6.18 -7.61
CA GLY A 43 1.25 6.19 -7.33
C GLY A 43 2.02 5.60 -8.50
N ASN A 44 2.46 4.36 -8.40
CA ASN A 44 3.11 3.58 -9.47
C ASN A 44 2.33 3.59 -10.80
N THR A 45 0.99 3.65 -10.74
CA THR A 45 0.13 3.81 -11.92
C THR A 45 -1.20 4.46 -11.52
N TYR A 46 -2.09 4.67 -12.49
CA TYR A 46 -3.44 5.17 -12.23
C TYR A 46 -4.25 4.14 -11.44
N ILE A 47 -5.12 4.61 -10.55
CA ILE A 47 -5.89 3.76 -9.63
C ILE A 47 -6.69 2.64 -10.34
N ASP A 48 -7.14 2.85 -11.58
CA ASP A 48 -7.84 1.81 -12.35
C ASP A 48 -6.93 0.63 -12.69
N ASN A 49 -5.65 0.90 -12.96
CA ASN A 49 -4.64 -0.14 -13.14
C ASN A 49 -4.29 -0.77 -11.79
N VAL A 50 -4.13 0.03 -10.73
CA VAL A 50 -3.86 -0.47 -9.36
C VAL A 50 -4.88 -1.51 -8.92
N ILE A 51 -6.18 -1.24 -9.11
CA ILE A 51 -7.25 -2.17 -8.73
C ILE A 51 -7.17 -3.47 -9.54
N LYS A 52 -6.91 -3.37 -10.85
CA LYS A 52 -6.70 -4.56 -11.70
C LYS A 52 -5.49 -5.36 -11.23
N ASN A 53 -4.39 -4.68 -10.91
CA ASN A 53 -3.15 -5.29 -10.45
C ASN A 53 -3.34 -6.04 -9.14
N VAL A 54 -4.06 -5.45 -8.18
CA VAL A 54 -4.46 -6.14 -6.94
C VAL A 54 -5.30 -7.38 -7.27
N GLY A 55 -6.28 -7.24 -8.16
CA GLY A 55 -7.10 -8.36 -8.62
C GLY A 55 -6.26 -9.51 -9.21
N TYR A 56 -5.39 -9.22 -10.16
CA TYR A 56 -4.49 -10.20 -10.77
C TYR A 56 -3.58 -10.86 -9.73
N THR A 57 -3.09 -10.10 -8.76
CA THR A 57 -2.24 -10.60 -7.68
C THR A 57 -2.98 -11.56 -6.74
N LEU A 58 -4.20 -11.22 -6.34
CA LEU A 58 -5.06 -12.09 -5.53
C LEU A 58 -5.43 -13.37 -6.29
N ASN A 59 -5.76 -13.25 -7.58
CA ASN A 59 -6.03 -14.40 -8.45
C ASN A 59 -4.80 -15.32 -8.59
N ALA A 60 -3.61 -14.75 -8.79
CA ALA A 60 -2.36 -15.51 -8.89
C ALA A 60 -2.03 -16.31 -7.61
N THR A 61 -2.51 -15.85 -6.45
CA THR A 61 -2.31 -16.53 -5.16
C THR A 61 -3.46 -17.43 -4.75
N ASN A 62 -4.51 -17.54 -5.59
CA ASN A 62 -5.78 -18.20 -5.30
C ASN A 62 -6.34 -17.74 -3.94
N THR A 63 -6.43 -16.43 -3.76
CA THR A 63 -6.93 -15.81 -2.52
C THR A 63 -8.20 -15.03 -2.83
N GLU A 64 -9.28 -15.42 -2.18
CA GLU A 64 -10.62 -14.84 -2.37
C GLU A 64 -11.14 -14.22 -1.07
N GLY A 65 -12.19 -13.39 -1.17
CA GLY A 65 -12.88 -12.83 -0.02
C GLY A 65 -12.19 -11.64 0.65
N ILE A 66 -11.00 -11.22 0.19
CA ILE A 66 -10.36 -9.99 0.63
C ILE A 66 -11.09 -8.80 0.01
N LYS A 67 -11.55 -7.88 0.85
CA LYS A 67 -12.25 -6.67 0.42
C LYS A 67 -11.29 -5.66 -0.18
N ILE A 68 -11.66 -5.10 -1.32
CA ILE A 68 -10.87 -4.09 -2.04
C ILE A 68 -11.67 -2.79 -2.08
N TYR A 69 -11.04 -1.69 -1.67
CA TYR A 69 -11.65 -0.38 -1.63
C TYR A 69 -10.90 0.59 -2.54
N ARG A 70 -11.64 1.31 -3.39
CA ARG A 70 -11.09 2.39 -4.21
C ARG A 70 -10.85 3.64 -3.35
N GLY A 71 -9.64 4.18 -3.38
CA GLY A 71 -9.25 5.40 -2.69
C GLY A 71 -8.92 6.56 -3.63
N CYS A 72 -7.97 7.37 -3.20
CA CYS A 72 -7.62 8.63 -3.86
C CYS A 72 -6.96 8.43 -5.23
N GLU A 73 -7.35 9.28 -6.18
CA GLU A 73 -6.81 9.27 -7.56
C GLU A 73 -5.62 10.22 -7.75
N GLY A 74 -5.29 11.01 -6.73
CA GLY A 74 -4.19 11.96 -6.73
C GLY A 74 -3.91 12.58 -5.37
N PRO A 75 -2.84 13.40 -5.27
CA PRO A 75 -2.39 13.96 -4.00
C PRO A 75 -3.36 15.02 -3.46
N ILE A 76 -3.23 15.36 -2.17
CA ILE A 76 -4.01 16.42 -1.52
C ILE A 76 -3.85 17.75 -2.26
N VAL A 77 -2.62 18.08 -2.67
CA VAL A 77 -2.29 19.30 -3.40
C VAL A 77 -1.49 18.96 -4.65
N GLY A 78 -1.81 19.62 -5.76
CA GLY A 78 -1.01 19.55 -6.98
C GLY A 78 -1.53 18.51 -7.97
N LYS A 79 -0.60 17.88 -8.69
CA LYS A 79 -0.88 16.91 -9.75
C LYS A 79 -0.14 15.62 -9.46
N CYS A 80 -0.73 14.50 -9.83
CA CYS A 80 -0.03 13.22 -9.86
C CYS A 80 1.20 13.33 -10.76
N PHE A 81 2.29 12.70 -10.35
CA PHE A 81 3.34 12.32 -11.27
C PHE A 81 3.39 10.80 -11.30
N PHE A 82 3.65 10.28 -12.48
CA PHE A 82 3.85 8.86 -12.73
C PHE A 82 5.20 8.74 -13.42
N ASP A 83 5.93 7.67 -13.13
CA ASP A 83 6.97 7.19 -14.01
C ASP A 83 6.54 5.84 -14.59
N ASP A 84 7.11 5.48 -15.74
CA ASP A 84 6.86 4.17 -16.35
C ASP A 84 7.88 3.14 -15.83
N TYR A 85 8.38 3.28 -14.58
CA TYR A 85 9.42 2.40 -14.04
C TYR A 85 8.98 0.93 -14.03
N TYR A 86 7.74 0.69 -13.62
CA TYR A 86 7.08 -0.62 -13.71
C TYR A 86 6.28 -0.82 -15.00
N GLY A 87 6.50 -0.01 -16.03
CA GLY A 87 5.69 0.01 -17.24
C GLY A 87 4.32 0.68 -17.02
N GLN A 88 3.62 0.96 -18.13
CA GLN A 88 2.38 1.75 -18.10
C GLN A 88 1.23 1.12 -17.29
N ASP A 89 1.22 -0.22 -17.17
CA ASP A 89 0.24 -0.96 -16.39
C ASP A 89 0.64 -1.13 -14.91
N GLY A 90 1.86 -0.76 -14.53
CA GLY A 90 2.40 -0.96 -13.18
C GLY A 90 2.87 -2.39 -12.87
N LEU A 91 2.75 -3.34 -13.82
CA LEU A 91 3.15 -4.74 -13.67
C LEU A 91 4.09 -5.24 -14.78
N GLY A 92 4.78 -4.32 -15.45
CA GLY A 92 5.76 -4.61 -16.50
C GLY A 92 5.15 -5.21 -17.77
N GLY A 93 3.85 -5.03 -18.00
CA GLY A 93 3.12 -5.67 -19.10
C GLY A 93 2.77 -7.14 -18.85
N SER A 94 3.01 -7.67 -17.64
CA SER A 94 2.78 -9.09 -17.31
C SER A 94 1.32 -9.52 -17.45
N THR A 95 0.39 -8.56 -17.44
CA THR A 95 -1.06 -8.82 -17.50
C THR A 95 -1.65 -8.70 -18.91
N LYS A 96 -0.84 -8.28 -19.91
CA LYS A 96 -1.33 -7.93 -21.25
C LYS A 96 -2.09 -9.06 -21.97
N ASP A 97 -1.61 -10.29 -21.83
CA ASP A 97 -2.18 -11.47 -22.47
C ASP A 97 -3.08 -12.29 -21.53
N MET A 98 -3.34 -11.77 -20.31
CA MET A 98 -4.21 -12.42 -19.35
C MET A 98 -5.68 -12.11 -19.64
N PRO A 99 -6.62 -13.03 -19.34
CA PRO A 99 -8.03 -12.72 -19.43
C PRO A 99 -8.37 -11.54 -18.53
N PRO A 100 -9.34 -10.68 -18.91
CA PRO A 100 -9.85 -9.65 -18.01
C PRO A 100 -10.31 -10.27 -16.70
N ILE A 101 -9.92 -9.66 -15.59
CA ILE A 101 -10.41 -10.05 -14.27
C ILE A 101 -11.53 -9.11 -13.84
N ASP A 102 -12.62 -9.69 -13.34
CA ASP A 102 -13.69 -8.93 -12.70
C ASP A 102 -13.33 -8.75 -11.22
N VAL A 103 -12.97 -7.53 -10.83
CA VAL A 103 -12.59 -7.21 -9.46
C VAL A 103 -13.80 -6.64 -8.75
N HIS A 104 -14.28 -7.34 -7.71
CA HIS A 104 -15.31 -6.78 -6.84
C HIS A 104 -14.72 -5.67 -5.98
N ILE A 105 -15.10 -4.43 -6.30
CA ILE A 105 -14.74 -3.24 -5.54
C ILE A 105 -15.92 -2.91 -4.62
N GLU A 106 -15.63 -2.73 -3.34
CA GLU A 106 -16.61 -2.26 -2.36
C GLU A 106 -17.10 -0.85 -2.73
N SER A 107 -18.37 -0.55 -2.49
CA SER A 107 -18.96 0.76 -2.83
C SER A 107 -18.49 1.89 -1.91
N GLU A 108 -17.98 1.55 -0.74
CA GLU A 108 -17.39 2.48 0.21
C GLU A 108 -16.02 2.97 -0.28
N HIS A 109 -15.75 4.27 -0.16
CA HIS A 109 -14.43 4.82 -0.48
C HIS A 109 -13.38 4.37 0.56
N ALA A 110 -12.15 4.11 0.13
CA ALA A 110 -11.06 3.60 0.99
C ALA A 110 -10.85 4.44 2.27
N VAL A 111 -10.89 5.76 2.15
CA VAL A 111 -10.79 6.69 3.31
C VAL A 111 -11.87 6.42 4.36
N ASN A 112 -13.12 6.20 3.93
CA ASN A 112 -14.23 5.90 4.84
C ASN A 112 -14.05 4.50 5.46
N ALA A 113 -13.64 3.52 4.64
CA ALA A 113 -13.36 2.17 5.09
C ALA A 113 -12.24 2.13 6.13
N LEU A 114 -11.15 2.89 5.94
CA LEU A 114 -10.06 3.02 6.92
C LEU A 114 -10.57 3.53 8.26
N VAL A 115 -11.34 4.62 8.28
CA VAL A 115 -11.91 5.19 9.50
C VAL A 115 -12.84 4.19 10.19
N ARG A 116 -13.73 3.57 9.43
CA ARG A 116 -14.69 2.58 9.94
C ARG A 116 -13.99 1.36 10.53
N LEU A 117 -13.09 0.73 9.78
CA LEU A 117 -12.37 -0.47 10.22
C LEU A 117 -11.49 -0.18 11.44
N ALA A 118 -10.79 0.95 11.47
CA ALA A 118 -10.01 1.35 12.64
C ALA A 118 -10.92 1.48 13.88
N ARG A 119 -12.08 2.12 13.74
CA ARG A 119 -13.06 2.30 14.83
C ARG A 119 -13.68 0.98 15.31
N GLU A 120 -13.97 0.05 14.39
CA GLU A 120 -14.50 -1.28 14.70
C GLU A 120 -13.48 -2.18 15.41
N HIS A 121 -12.18 -1.94 15.17
CA HIS A 121 -11.07 -2.73 15.71
C HIS A 121 -10.03 -1.87 16.43
N PRO A 122 -10.42 -1.16 17.52
CA PRO A 122 -9.55 -0.20 18.17
C PRO A 122 -8.29 -0.88 18.71
N LYS A 123 -7.13 -0.28 18.42
CA LYS A 123 -5.77 -0.72 18.79
C LYS A 123 -5.39 -2.13 18.32
N GLN A 124 -6.08 -2.68 17.30
CA GLN A 124 -5.80 -4.02 16.80
C GLN A 124 -5.17 -4.05 15.39
N ILE A 125 -5.51 -3.08 14.54
CA ILE A 125 -5.07 -3.05 13.14
C ILE A 125 -3.67 -2.43 13.01
N THR A 126 -2.76 -3.18 12.38
CA THR A 126 -1.53 -2.66 11.79
C THR A 126 -1.83 -2.22 10.36
N LEU A 127 -1.62 -0.94 10.05
CA LEU A 127 -1.81 -0.39 8.71
C LEU A 127 -0.48 -0.40 7.95
N ILE A 128 -0.41 -1.14 6.85
CA ILE A 128 0.77 -1.26 5.99
C ILE A 128 0.57 -0.37 4.77
N ALA A 129 1.32 0.73 4.68
CA ALA A 129 1.28 1.67 3.57
C ALA A 129 2.45 1.43 2.62
N LEU A 130 2.14 1.03 1.38
CA LEU A 130 3.10 0.70 0.34
C LEU A 130 3.19 1.78 -0.75
N GLY A 131 2.19 2.65 -0.86
CA GLY A 131 2.16 3.80 -1.77
C GLY A 131 2.26 5.16 -1.03
N PRO A 132 1.83 6.26 -1.69
CA PRO A 132 1.68 7.57 -1.06
C PRO A 132 0.82 7.53 0.23
N LEU A 133 0.87 8.57 1.07
CA LEU A 133 0.15 8.56 2.35
C LEU A 133 -1.23 9.23 2.29
N THR A 134 -1.76 9.47 1.10
CA THR A 134 -2.94 10.31 0.85
C THR A 134 -4.21 9.75 1.49
N ASN A 135 -4.53 8.47 1.28
CA ASN A 135 -5.69 7.82 1.90
C ASN A 135 -5.63 7.94 3.44
N ILE A 136 -4.45 7.73 4.01
CA ILE A 136 -4.21 7.73 5.46
C ILE A 136 -4.34 9.14 6.05
N ALA A 137 -3.75 10.13 5.39
CA ALA A 137 -3.87 11.53 5.79
C ALA A 137 -5.33 11.99 5.76
N LEU A 138 -6.07 11.65 4.70
CA LEU A 138 -7.49 12.02 4.59
C LEU A 138 -8.38 11.26 5.56
N ALA A 139 -8.05 10.02 5.93
CA ALA A 139 -8.75 9.29 6.99
C ALA A 139 -8.62 10.02 8.34
N TYR A 140 -7.43 10.53 8.66
CA TYR A 140 -7.24 11.38 9.82
C TYR A 140 -8.00 12.72 9.72
N MET A 141 -8.00 13.37 8.55
CA MET A 141 -8.75 14.62 8.36
C MET A 141 -10.26 14.43 8.53
N LEU A 142 -10.78 13.23 8.24
CA LEU A 142 -12.17 12.85 8.45
C LEU A 142 -12.47 12.49 9.91
N ASP A 143 -11.55 11.79 10.59
CA ASP A 143 -11.67 11.43 12.00
C ASP A 143 -10.34 11.63 12.74
N ASN A 144 -10.25 12.67 13.56
CA ASN A 144 -9.04 12.99 14.34
C ASN A 144 -8.64 11.90 15.35
N ASN A 145 -9.53 10.95 15.67
CA ASN A 145 -9.22 9.78 16.50
C ASN A 145 -8.72 8.58 15.66
N PHE A 146 -8.63 8.68 14.33
CA PHE A 146 -8.22 7.59 13.45
C PHE A 146 -6.90 6.94 13.90
N PHE A 147 -5.85 7.75 14.13
CA PHE A 147 -4.57 7.22 14.63
C PHE A 147 -4.66 6.66 16.05
N ASP A 148 -5.55 7.20 16.88
CA ASP A 148 -5.81 6.66 18.22
C ASP A 148 -6.49 5.29 18.16
N ASN A 149 -7.14 4.94 17.05
CA ASN A 149 -7.74 3.63 16.86
C ASN A 149 -6.81 2.61 16.19
N LEU A 150 -5.72 3.04 15.56
CA LEU A 150 -4.73 2.12 14.99
C LEU A 150 -3.82 1.53 16.08
N LYS A 151 -3.39 0.29 15.87
CA LYS A 151 -2.34 -0.33 16.69
C LYS A 151 -1.00 0.31 16.36
N ASP A 152 -0.62 0.30 15.09
CA ASP A 152 0.61 0.85 14.55
C ASP A 152 0.48 1.07 13.03
N ILE A 153 1.38 1.88 12.46
CA ILE A 153 1.53 2.09 11.03
C ILE A 153 2.93 1.63 10.61
N VAL A 154 3.02 0.88 9.54
CA VAL A 154 4.26 0.56 8.84
C VAL A 154 4.16 1.18 7.46
N PHE A 155 5.06 2.10 7.11
CA PHE A 155 5.04 2.72 5.78
C PHE A 155 6.37 2.55 5.07
N MET A 156 6.33 2.26 3.76
CA MET A 156 7.48 2.35 2.90
C MET A 156 7.57 3.78 2.37
N GLY A 157 8.69 4.44 2.66
CA GLY A 157 8.96 5.75 2.09
C GLY A 157 10.00 6.55 2.83
N GLY A 158 10.50 7.56 2.14
CA GLY A 158 11.53 8.48 2.63
C GLY A 158 12.95 7.95 2.50
N THR A 159 13.89 8.82 2.86
CA THR A 159 15.33 8.55 2.89
C THR A 159 15.88 9.13 4.19
N ILE A 160 16.86 8.45 4.77
CA ILE A 160 17.60 8.93 5.95
C ILE A 160 19.01 9.42 5.62
N ASN A 161 19.53 9.08 4.43
CA ASN A 161 20.89 9.41 3.98
C ASN A 161 20.91 10.32 2.73
N PHE A 162 19.81 11.00 2.41
CA PHE A 162 19.70 11.94 1.30
C PHE A 162 19.91 11.31 -0.10
N GLY A 163 19.56 10.03 -0.27
CA GLY A 163 19.52 9.34 -1.56
C GLY A 163 18.08 9.15 -2.00
N GLY A 164 17.59 9.99 -2.92
CA GLY A 164 16.26 9.86 -3.50
C GLY A 164 16.24 8.98 -4.76
N ASN A 165 15.07 8.41 -5.07
CA ASN A 165 14.77 7.80 -6.38
C ASN A 165 13.95 8.76 -7.28
N ILE A 166 13.40 9.85 -6.73
CA ILE A 166 12.78 10.96 -7.47
C ILE A 166 13.65 12.22 -7.35
N GLY A 167 14.56 12.36 -8.32
CA GLY A 167 15.62 13.36 -8.25
C GLY A 167 16.59 13.06 -7.09
N PRO A 168 17.42 14.02 -6.66
CA PRO A 168 18.51 13.71 -5.74
C PRO A 168 18.06 13.43 -4.30
N LEU A 169 16.93 13.99 -3.84
CA LEU A 169 16.61 14.06 -2.41
C LEU A 169 15.24 13.51 -2.01
N ARG A 170 14.42 13.09 -2.97
CA ARG A 170 13.04 12.66 -2.68
C ARG A 170 12.87 11.19 -2.98
N GLU A 171 12.22 10.50 -2.05
CA GLU A 171 11.72 9.15 -2.28
C GLU A 171 10.34 9.23 -2.95
N PHE A 172 10.01 8.27 -3.81
CA PHE A 172 8.82 8.20 -4.67
C PHE A 172 7.51 8.41 -3.92
N ASN A 173 7.20 7.60 -2.91
CA ASN A 173 5.94 7.68 -2.17
C ASN A 173 5.80 9.02 -1.44
N ILE A 174 6.89 9.50 -0.82
CA ILE A 174 6.87 10.81 -0.15
C ILE A 174 6.76 11.95 -1.15
N ALA A 175 7.43 11.88 -2.30
CA ALA A 175 7.28 12.86 -3.37
C ALA A 175 5.84 12.86 -3.90
N GLY A 176 5.20 11.68 -3.92
CA GLY A 176 3.83 11.43 -4.39
C GLY A 176 2.81 12.34 -3.72
N ASP A 177 2.94 12.54 -2.41
CA ASP A 177 2.12 13.47 -1.64
C ASP A 177 2.85 13.93 -0.36
N VAL A 178 3.60 15.02 -0.47
CA VAL A 178 4.40 15.57 0.64
C VAL A 178 3.53 16.12 1.75
N GLU A 179 2.37 16.70 1.42
CA GLU A 179 1.39 17.20 2.37
C GLU A 179 0.79 16.05 3.19
N ALA A 180 0.42 14.95 2.54
CA ALA A 180 -0.09 13.77 3.23
C ALA A 180 0.96 13.16 4.17
N CYS A 181 2.22 13.05 3.71
CA CYS A 181 3.32 12.61 4.56
C CYS A 181 3.49 13.52 5.78
N HIS A 182 3.49 14.84 5.58
CA HIS A 182 3.56 15.80 6.67
C HIS A 182 2.42 15.62 7.67
N ILE A 183 1.18 15.45 7.19
CA ILE A 183 0.02 15.19 8.06
C ILE A 183 0.22 13.91 8.86
N VAL A 184 0.53 12.79 8.22
CA VAL A 184 0.70 11.51 8.92
C VAL A 184 1.80 11.59 9.97
N LEU A 185 3.00 12.05 9.61
CA LEU A 185 4.13 12.10 10.54
C LEU A 185 3.96 13.13 11.65
N SER A 186 3.23 14.23 11.43
CA SER A 186 3.02 15.27 12.44
C SER A 186 1.82 15.01 13.36
N LYS A 187 0.86 14.16 12.94
CA LYS A 187 -0.40 13.95 13.65
C LYS A 187 -0.57 12.56 14.24
N ALA A 188 0.16 11.57 13.74
CA ALA A 188 0.07 10.21 14.26
C ALA A 188 0.45 10.15 15.75
N LYS A 189 -0.39 9.44 16.50
CA LYS A 189 -0.20 9.15 17.92
C LYS A 189 0.07 7.68 18.19
N CYS A 190 -0.27 6.80 17.24
CA CYS A 190 0.16 5.41 17.28
C CYS A 190 1.65 5.29 16.88
N PRO A 191 2.32 4.20 17.25
CA PRO A 191 3.67 3.90 16.76
C PRO A 191 3.71 3.91 15.23
N ILE A 192 4.73 4.55 14.67
CA ILE A 192 5.03 4.51 13.24
C ILE A 192 6.39 3.83 13.04
N ILE A 193 6.45 2.94 12.05
CA ILE A 193 7.67 2.30 11.57
C ILE A 193 7.86 2.73 10.11
N GLY A 194 8.87 3.54 9.85
CA GLY A 194 9.29 3.89 8.49
C GLY A 194 10.26 2.85 7.93
N VAL A 195 10.03 2.40 6.70
CA VAL A 195 10.93 1.57 5.91
C VAL A 195 11.48 2.45 4.79
N PRO A 196 12.63 3.12 5.00
CA PRO A 196 13.17 4.05 4.04
C PRO A 196 13.86 3.33 2.87
N LEU A 197 14.13 4.06 1.79
CA LEU A 197 14.72 3.53 0.55
C LEU A 197 16.02 2.74 0.79
N GLU A 198 16.82 3.15 1.77
CA GLU A 198 18.08 2.47 2.13
C GLU A 198 17.88 1.01 2.59
N CYS A 199 16.71 0.68 3.16
CA CYS A 199 16.36 -0.70 3.51
C CYS A 199 16.21 -1.56 2.25
N CYS A 200 15.62 -1.02 1.19
CA CYS A 200 15.48 -1.70 -0.10
C CYS A 200 16.85 -1.88 -0.77
N ASP A 201 17.67 -0.82 -0.77
CA ASP A 201 19.01 -0.84 -1.37
C ASP A 201 19.97 -1.83 -0.69
N SER A 202 19.85 -1.98 0.63
CA SER A 202 20.69 -2.90 1.40
C SER A 202 20.27 -4.37 1.25
N ASN A 203 19.07 -4.65 0.71
CA ASN A 203 18.49 -5.98 0.62
C ASN A 203 18.16 -6.41 -0.82
N ARG A 204 18.97 -5.97 -1.78
CA ARG A 204 18.79 -6.29 -3.20
C ARG A 204 18.75 -7.80 -3.47
N LEU A 205 17.77 -8.23 -4.25
CA LEU A 205 17.70 -9.59 -4.77
C LEU A 205 18.61 -9.72 -6.00
N THR A 206 19.70 -10.48 -5.86
CA THR A 206 20.62 -10.73 -6.99
C THR A 206 20.00 -11.71 -7.99
N TRP A 207 20.24 -11.51 -9.29
CA TRP A 207 19.72 -12.36 -10.37
C TRP A 207 20.01 -13.86 -10.21
N VAL A 208 21.12 -14.21 -9.54
CA VAL A 208 21.46 -15.60 -9.19
C VAL A 208 20.32 -16.31 -8.45
N ARG A 209 19.53 -15.60 -7.64
CA ARG A 209 18.38 -16.17 -6.93
C ARG A 209 17.22 -16.54 -7.85
N TYR A 210 17.11 -15.94 -9.03
CA TYR A 210 16.03 -16.19 -9.99
C TYR A 210 16.38 -17.25 -11.05
N THR A 211 17.66 -17.62 -11.18
CA THR A 211 18.13 -18.57 -12.21
C THR A 211 18.40 -19.98 -11.68
N ILE A 212 18.32 -20.21 -10.36
CA ILE A 212 18.43 -21.56 -9.81
C ILE A 212 17.08 -22.25 -10.02
N ARG A 213 17.00 -22.98 -11.12
CA ARG A 213 15.98 -24.01 -11.38
C ARG A 213 16.39 -25.32 -10.74
#